data_AF-A0A9Q5CCJ8-F1
#
_entry.id   AF-A0A9Q5CCJ8-F1
#
_cell.length_a   1.000
_cell.length_b   1.000
_cell.length_c   1.000
_cell.angle_alpha   90.00
_cell.angle_beta   90.00
_cell.angle_gamma   90.00
#
_symmetry.space_group_name_H-M   'P 1'
#
loop_
_entity.id
_entity.type
_entity.pdbx_description
1 polymer ?
#
loop_
_entity_poly.entity_id
_entity_poly.type
_entity_poly.pdbx_seq_one_letter_code
_entity_poly.pdbx_strand_id
1 'polypeptide(L)'
;MQHATTEKQRTNVTLTAANLAAARELGLNVSAISDAAVAEAVRLAKAKAWAQENASAIEERRTWIETHGTPLADLQVLNID
;
A
#
# COMPACT_ATOMS: atom_id res chain seq x y z
N MET A 1 8.94 0.31 18.87
CA MET A 1 8.47 -0.57 17.78
C MET A 1 7.03 -0.94 18.08
N GLN A 2 6.09 -0.56 17.23
CA GLN A 2 4.67 -0.83 17.48
C GLN A 2 4.40 -2.31 17.21
N HIS A 3 4.07 -3.06 18.25
CA HIS A 3 3.58 -4.42 18.09
C HIS A 3 2.22 -4.34 17.38
N ALA A 4 2.19 -4.71 16.11
CA ALA A 4 0.94 -4.93 15.41
C ALA A 4 0.29 -6.15 16.05
N THR A 5 -0.73 -5.93 16.89
CA THR A 5 -1.58 -7.00 17.37
C THR A 5 -2.22 -7.64 16.15
N THR A 6 -1.92 -8.92 15.93
CA THR A 6 -2.44 -9.71 14.80
C THR A 6 -3.89 -10.16 15.04
N GLU A 7 -4.51 -9.65 16.11
CA GLU A 7 -5.85 -10.04 16.54
C GLU A 7 -6.90 -9.30 15.72
N LYS A 8 -7.80 -10.07 15.10
CA LYS A 8 -8.94 -9.52 14.38
C LYS A 8 -9.90 -8.89 15.39
N GLN A 9 -10.07 -7.57 15.28
CA GLN A 9 -11.09 -6.86 16.04
C GLN A 9 -12.42 -6.93 15.30
N ARG A 10 -13.49 -7.34 16.00
CA ARG A 10 -14.85 -7.31 15.45
C ARG A 10 -15.31 -5.85 15.31
N THR A 11 -15.72 -5.49 14.10
CA THR A 11 -16.26 -4.17 13.74
C THR A 11 -17.54 -4.33 12.94
N ASN A 12 -18.49 -3.42 13.14
CA ASN A 12 -19.71 -3.36 12.34
C ASN A 12 -19.43 -2.56 11.06
N VAL A 13 -19.84 -3.10 9.91
CA VAL A 13 -19.74 -2.43 8.60
C VAL A 13 -21.12 -2.33 7.97
N THR A 14 -21.39 -1.22 7.28
CA THR A 14 -22.65 -1.00 6.58
C THR A 14 -22.50 -1.41 5.12
N LEU A 15 -23.37 -2.31 4.65
CA LEU A 15 -23.45 -2.77 3.27
C LEU A 15 -24.89 -2.64 2.77
N THR A 16 -25.07 -2.55 1.46
CA THR A 16 -26.41 -2.60 0.87
C THR A 16 -27.03 -3.98 1.10
N ALA A 17 -28.34 -4.02 1.36
CA ALA A 17 -29.06 -5.28 1.57
C ALA A 17 -28.92 -6.22 0.36
N ALA A 18 -28.95 -5.68 -0.86
CA ALA A 18 -28.77 -6.42 -2.10
C ALA A 18 -27.39 -7.13 -2.16
N ASN A 19 -26.31 -6.43 -1.82
CA ASN A 19 -24.97 -7.01 -1.85
C ASN A 19 -24.79 -8.06 -0.76
N LEU A 20 -25.35 -7.85 0.44
CA LEU A 20 -25.27 -8.82 1.51
C LEU A 20 -26.07 -10.09 1.19
N ALA A 21 -27.24 -9.96 0.56
CA ALA A 21 -28.04 -11.10 0.09
C ALA A 21 -27.27 -11.89 -0.98
N ALA A 22 -26.79 -11.22 -2.02
CA ALA A 22 -26.02 -11.87 -3.09
C ALA A 22 -24.76 -12.56 -2.56
N ALA A 23 -24.03 -11.93 -1.63
CA ALA A 23 -22.86 -12.54 -1.01
C ALA A 23 -23.20 -13.82 -0.25
N ARG A 24 -24.35 -13.88 0.44
CA ARG A 24 -24.82 -15.08 1.14
C ARG A 24 -25.23 -16.18 0.18
N GLU A 25 -25.98 -15.84 -0.87
CA GLU A 25 -26.40 -16.80 -1.91
C GLU A 25 -25.20 -17.44 -2.61
N LEU A 26 -24.14 -16.66 -2.82
CA LEU A 26 -22.91 -17.11 -3.48
C LEU A 26 -21.87 -17.69 -2.51
N GLY A 27 -22.16 -17.78 -1.21
CA GLY A 27 -21.24 -18.33 -0.21
C GLY A 27 -19.95 -17.50 0.01
N LEU A 28 -19.99 -16.20 -0.29
CA LEU A 28 -18.84 -15.31 -0.16
C LEU A 28 -18.59 -14.92 1.30
N ASN A 29 -17.31 -14.94 1.69
CA ASN A 29 -16.90 -14.50 3.02
C ASN A 29 -16.74 -12.97 3.05
N VAL A 30 -17.83 -12.28 3.40
CA VAL A 30 -17.88 -10.81 3.47
C VAL A 30 -16.78 -10.24 4.37
N SER A 31 -16.53 -10.85 5.53
CA SER A 31 -15.51 -10.35 6.45
C SER A 31 -14.10 -10.43 5.86
N ALA A 32 -13.75 -11.53 5.18
CA ALA A 32 -12.44 -11.68 4.55
C ALA A 32 -12.26 -10.71 3.38
N ILE A 33 -13.31 -10.52 2.57
CA ILE A 33 -13.29 -9.57 1.45
C ILE A 33 -13.13 -8.13 1.96
N SER A 34 -13.89 -7.74 2.99
CA SER A 34 -13.79 -6.41 3.59
C SER A 34 -12.41 -6.16 4.21
N ASP A 35 -11.84 -7.14 4.91
CA ASP A 35 -10.51 -7.04 5.52
C ASP A 35 -9.43 -6.82 4.44
N ALA A 36 -9.44 -7.62 3.37
CA ALA A 36 -8.51 -7.46 2.26
C ALA A 36 -8.65 -6.09 1.56
N ALA A 37 -9.88 -5.64 1.33
CA ALA A 37 -10.14 -4.35 0.69
C ALA A 37 -9.63 -3.17 1.54
N VAL A 38 -9.86 -3.22 2.86
CA VAL A 38 -9.37 -2.20 3.80
C VAL A 38 -7.85 -2.24 3.89
N ALA A 39 -7.25 -3.43 3.96
CA ALA A 39 -5.80 -3.59 4.01
C ALA A 39 -5.11 -2.94 2.79
N GLU A 40 -5.66 -3.17 1.59
CA GLU A 40 -5.14 -2.56 0.37
C GLU A 40 -5.33 -1.04 0.37
N ALA A 41 -6.51 -0.55 0.75
CA ALA A 41 -6.76 0.89 0.85
C ALA A 41 -5.80 1.57 1.85
N VAL A 42 -5.53 0.93 2.98
CA VAL A 42 -4.56 1.42 3.99
C VAL A 42 -3.14 1.41 3.42
N ARG A 43 -2.74 0.36 2.70
CA ARG A 43 -1.41 0.27 2.07
C ARG A 43 -1.21 1.42 1.08
N LEU A 44 -2.19 1.67 0.21
CA LEU A 44 -2.17 2.77 -0.75
C LEU A 44 -2.13 4.13 -0.07
N ALA A 45 -2.94 4.34 0.97
CA ALA A 45 -2.94 5.58 1.74
C ALA A 45 -1.59 5.85 2.41
N LYS A 46 -0.97 4.82 3.01
CA LYS A 46 0.37 4.92 3.60
C LYS A 46 1.44 5.23 2.56
N ALA A 47 1.41 4.54 1.41
CA ALA A 47 2.35 4.80 0.32
C ALA A 47 2.23 6.24 -0.20
N LYS A 48 1.00 6.75 -0.34
CA LYS A 48 0.74 8.14 -0.74
C LYS A 48 1.27 9.13 0.30
N ALA A 49 0.98 8.92 1.57
CA ALA A 49 1.46 9.78 2.65
C ALA A 49 3.00 9.83 2.68
N TRP A 50 3.64 8.65 2.62
CA TRP A 50 5.10 8.57 2.56
C TRP A 50 5.68 9.30 1.34
N ALA A 51 5.10 9.12 0.15
CA ALA A 51 5.58 9.81 -1.05
C ALA A 51 5.45 11.33 -0.93
N GLN A 52 4.39 11.84 -0.29
CA GLN A 52 4.20 13.26 -0.03
C GLN A 52 5.22 13.79 0.99
N GLU A 53 5.42 13.07 2.10
CA GLU A 53 6.39 13.42 3.14
C GLU A 53 7.83 13.46 2.61
N ASN A 54 8.16 12.57 1.67
CA ASN A 54 9.51 12.41 1.14
C ASN A 54 9.72 13.09 -0.21
N ALA A 55 8.73 13.84 -0.71
CA ALA A 55 8.78 14.47 -2.03
C ALA A 55 10.02 15.37 -2.19
N SER A 56 10.30 16.26 -1.23
CA SER A 56 11.48 17.14 -1.29
C SER A 56 12.78 16.36 -1.35
N ALA A 57 12.96 15.37 -0.47
CA ALA A 57 14.18 14.56 -0.43
C ALA A 57 14.38 13.76 -1.73
N ILE A 58 13.30 13.28 -2.35
CA ILE A 58 13.34 12.60 -3.65
C ILE A 58 13.74 13.58 -4.76
N GLU A 59 13.19 14.78 -4.79
CA GLU A 59 13.55 15.82 -5.77
C GLU A 59 15.01 16.28 -5.62
N GLU A 60 15.45 16.51 -4.38
CA GLU A 60 16.84 16.86 -4.07
C GLU A 60 17.79 15.76 -4.54
N ARG A 61 17.46 14.49 -4.26
CA ARG A 61 18.25 13.35 -4.72
C ARG A 61 18.26 13.22 -6.25
N ARG A 62 17.12 13.48 -6.91
CA ARG A 62 17.04 13.47 -8.39
C ARG A 62 17.96 14.54 -8.98
N THR A 63 17.86 15.77 -8.49
CA THR A 63 18.70 16.89 -8.93
C THR A 63 20.19 16.58 -8.72
N TRP A 64 20.53 15.99 -7.58
CA TRP A 64 21.91 15.60 -7.30
C TRP A 64 22.42 14.55 -8.31
N ILE A 65 21.63 13.52 -8.61
CA ILE A 65 22.00 12.48 -9.59
C ILE A 65 22.13 13.05 -10.99
N GLU A 66 21.23 13.95 -11.41
CA GLU A 66 21.33 14.62 -12.71
C GLU A 66 22.63 15.43 -12.84
N THR A 67 23.09 16.01 -11.74
CA THR A 67 24.30 16.86 -11.71
C THR A 67 25.59 16.05 -11.59
N HIS A 68 25.59 14.96 -10.80
CA HIS A 68 26.80 14.22 -10.42
C HIS A 68 26.90 12.82 -11.04
N GLY A 69 25.85 12.38 -11.73
CA GLY A 69 25.70 11.00 -12.18
C GLY A 69 25.13 10.08 -11.09
N THR A 70 24.76 8.87 -11.50
CA THR A 70 24.23 7.86 -10.58
C THR A 70 25.37 7.30 -9.71
N PRO A 71 25.24 7.30 -8.38
CA PRO A 71 26.25 6.70 -7.51
C PRO A 71 26.54 5.23 -7.88
N LEU A 72 27.82 4.87 -7.89
CA LEU A 72 28.29 3.50 -8.15
C LEU A 72 27.89 2.93 -9.53
N ALA A 73 27.57 3.79 -10.50
CA ALA A 73 27.18 3.36 -11.85
C ALA A 73 28.26 2.49 -12.53
N ASP A 74 29.53 2.70 -12.20
CA ASP A 74 30.69 1.93 -12.66
C ASP A 74 30.78 0.51 -12.06
N LEU A 75 30.10 0.27 -10.95
CA LEU A 75 30.04 -1.04 -10.28
C LEU A 75 28.70 -1.75 -10.50
N GLN A 76 27.79 -1.16 -11.29
CA GLN A 76 26.47 -1.75 -11.53
C GLN A 76 26.58 -2.97 -12.45
N VAL A 77 26.30 -4.15 -11.89
CA VAL A 77 26.38 -5.44 -12.62
C VAL A 77 25.05 -5.89 -13.22
N LEU A 78 23.94 -5.27 -12.83
CA LEU A 78 22.63 -5.53 -13.41
C LEU A 78 22.49 -4.71 -14.69
N ASN A 79 22.70 -5.36 -15.83
CA ASN A 79 22.31 -4.80 -17.13
C ASN A 79 20.79 -4.76 -17.20
N ILE A 80 20.26 -3.54 -17.31
CA ILE A 80 18.86 -3.31 -17.64
C ILE A 80 18.90 -2.94 -19.13
N ASP A 81 18.54 -3.90 -19.97
CA ASP A 81 18.39 -3.71 -21.43
C ASP A 81 17.31 -2.67 -21.76
#